data_AF-A0A3E2H8X2-F1
#
_entry.id   AF-A0A3E2H8X2-F1
#
_cell.length_a   1.000
_cell.length_b   1.000
_cell.length_c   1.000
_cell.angle_alpha   90.00
_cell.angle_beta   90.00
_cell.angle_gamma   90.00
#
_symmetry.space_group_name_H-M   'P 1'
#
loop_
_entity.id
_entity.type
_entity.pdbx_description
1 polymer ?
#
loop_
_entity_poly.entity_id
_entity_poly.type
_entity_poly.pdbx_seq_one_letter_code
_entity_poly.pdbx_strand_id
1 'polypeptide(L)'
;MQDAVRLTNRLGIRYIWIDALCIIQGDADDWEKESLCMGDVYENSHFTIAASGATSSDQGLYAVRDPLRLFPCKLGIPRQGALYAKAVSESQLDQEPLYGRDWVLQERLFSRRTLNFGSLFVWECKTKTLDEFDPVDTIGLLNAELSVKKTFDNLHPTANENPEFIDSWNRKVVEPYTNARLTYQSDRLVAISGVIQRIERDTGWTNICGLWKPWLLEELLWGSGYFRISKARISKAIPRMRISAAPTWSWASVNTPVWRFNSYHSNNHYIIEEVPQCLDSGTGALTLRGHLFSIRRDEWDEWFERGKIVNFGEVSSPVNLFPDLDSLDDFENCSHWLLPICWTSPLPESRVREYAQVLNGIILVQSPRDATKFERIGYWGLETNDDNLATDIQTALSISTLVNISII
;
A
#
# COMPACT_ATOMS: atom_id res chain seq x y z
N MET A 1 -25.35 -8.59 13.33
CA MET A 1 -26.41 -7.63 12.86
C MET A 1 -27.38 -7.20 13.97
N GLN A 2 -28.04 -8.13 14.70
CA GLN A 2 -29.03 -7.78 15.73
C GLN A 2 -28.50 -6.78 16.78
N ASP A 3 -27.25 -6.93 17.21
CA ASP A 3 -26.62 -6.01 18.17
C ASP A 3 -26.47 -4.60 17.60
N ALA A 4 -26.14 -4.45 16.32
CA ALA A 4 -26.04 -3.14 15.68
C ALA A 4 -27.40 -2.44 15.65
N VAL A 5 -28.48 -3.15 15.31
CA VAL A 5 -29.85 -2.60 15.35
C VAL A 5 -30.24 -2.17 16.78
N ARG A 6 -29.94 -2.99 17.79
CA ARG A 6 -30.20 -2.66 19.20
C ARG A 6 -29.40 -1.43 19.64
N LEU A 7 -28.12 -1.35 19.27
CA LEU A 7 -27.28 -0.21 19.57
C LEU A 7 -27.82 1.07 18.94
N THR A 8 -28.14 1.02 17.64
CA THR A 8 -28.72 2.17 16.91
C THR A 8 -29.99 2.68 17.59
N ASN A 9 -30.90 1.77 17.96
CA ASN A 9 -32.12 2.15 18.68
C ASN A 9 -31.82 2.75 20.07
N ARG A 10 -30.89 2.17 20.83
CA ARG A 10 -30.48 2.71 22.15
C ARG A 10 -29.84 4.09 22.06
N LEU A 11 -29.18 4.40 20.95
CA LEU A 11 -28.60 5.71 20.67
C LEU A 11 -29.62 6.72 20.12
N GLY A 12 -30.89 6.33 19.99
CA GLY A 12 -31.95 7.20 19.50
C GLY A 12 -31.90 7.47 17.98
N ILE A 13 -31.12 6.68 17.24
CA ILE A 13 -31.02 6.78 15.79
C ILE A 13 -32.08 5.88 15.16
N ARG A 14 -32.78 6.41 14.15
CA ARG A 14 -33.92 5.72 13.52
C ARG A 14 -33.53 4.75 12.42
N TYR A 15 -32.45 5.05 11.70
CA TYR A 15 -32.07 4.35 10.48
C TYR A 15 -30.69 3.70 10.63
N ILE A 16 -30.56 2.50 10.09
CA ILE A 16 -29.30 1.79 9.92
C ILE A 16 -29.25 1.29 8.49
N TRP A 17 -28.10 1.45 7.84
CA TRP A 17 -27.82 0.84 6.56
C TRP A 17 -26.88 -0.35 6.78
N ILE A 18 -27.20 -1.48 6.15
CA ILE A 18 -26.41 -2.71 6.18
C ILE A 18 -26.46 -3.26 4.76
N ASP A 19 -25.30 -3.39 4.10
CA ASP A 19 -25.13 -3.90 2.74
C ASP A 19 -26.00 -5.14 2.43
N ALA A 20 -25.94 -6.16 3.29
CA ALA A 20 -26.66 -7.41 3.14
C ALA A 20 -28.20 -7.28 3.24
N LEU A 21 -28.72 -6.14 3.70
CA LEU A 21 -30.15 -5.86 3.83
C LEU A 21 -30.62 -4.76 2.86
N CYS A 22 -29.72 -3.86 2.48
CA CYS A 22 -30.05 -2.67 1.69
C CYS A 22 -29.69 -2.81 0.20
N ILE A 23 -28.81 -3.77 -0.15
CA ILE A 23 -28.48 -4.13 -1.54
C ILE A 23 -29.19 -5.43 -1.89
N ILE A 24 -29.81 -5.49 -3.06
CA ILE A 24 -30.54 -6.66 -3.55
C ILE A 24 -29.53 -7.77 -3.89
N GLN A 25 -29.52 -8.82 -3.09
CA GLN A 25 -28.57 -9.93 -3.26
C GLN A 25 -28.89 -10.74 -4.52
N GLY A 26 -27.88 -10.97 -5.35
CA GLY A 26 -28.01 -11.73 -6.61
C GLY A 26 -28.46 -10.88 -7.81
N ASP A 27 -28.63 -9.57 -7.63
CA ASP A 27 -28.90 -8.63 -8.72
C ASP A 27 -27.61 -7.87 -9.07
N ALA A 28 -27.07 -8.11 -10.26
CA ALA A 28 -25.82 -7.52 -10.70
C ALA A 28 -25.97 -6.01 -11.00
N ASP A 29 -27.12 -5.58 -11.50
CA ASP A 29 -27.38 -4.18 -11.84
C ASP A 29 -27.54 -3.33 -10.58
N ASP A 30 -28.25 -3.86 -9.58
CA ASP A 30 -28.38 -3.21 -8.26
C ASP A 30 -27.03 -3.16 -7.55
N TRP A 31 -26.26 -4.25 -7.59
CA TRP A 31 -24.92 -4.27 -7.00
C TRP A 31 -23.98 -3.27 -7.65
N GLU A 32 -23.97 -3.18 -8.99
CA GLU A 32 -23.13 -2.20 -9.72
C GLU A 32 -23.52 -0.77 -9.32
N LYS A 33 -24.81 -0.47 -9.26
CA LYS A 33 -25.30 0.85 -8.85
C LYS A 33 -24.94 1.19 -7.40
N GLU A 34 -25.21 0.29 -6.47
CA GLU A 34 -25.02 0.53 -5.02
C GLU A 34 -23.54 0.54 -4.63
N SER A 35 -22.72 -0.32 -5.25
CA SER A 35 -21.26 -0.35 -5.00
C SER A 35 -20.59 0.98 -5.38
N LEU A 36 -21.06 1.65 -6.44
CA LEU A 36 -20.57 2.96 -6.87
C LEU A 36 -20.92 4.09 -5.88
N CYS A 37 -22.07 4.03 -5.21
CA CYS A 37 -22.48 5.06 -4.23
C CYS A 37 -22.18 4.69 -2.76
N MET A 38 -21.58 3.53 -2.52
CA MET A 38 -21.31 3.03 -1.16
C MET A 38 -20.48 4.03 -0.33
N GLY A 39 -19.51 4.70 -0.97
CA GLY A 39 -18.71 5.75 -0.33
C GLY A 39 -19.56 6.89 0.25
N ASP A 40 -20.60 7.33 -0.47
CA ASP A 40 -21.50 8.38 -0.03
C ASP A 40 -22.33 7.96 1.20
N VAL A 41 -22.74 6.68 1.26
CA VAL A 41 -23.47 6.15 2.42
C VAL A 41 -22.61 6.23 3.68
N TYR A 42 -21.36 5.78 3.60
CA TYR A 42 -20.43 5.87 4.73
C TYR A 42 -20.06 7.32 5.07
N GLU A 43 -19.78 8.16 4.07
CA GLU A 43 -19.40 9.57 4.26
C GLU A 43 -20.50 10.41 4.90
N ASN A 44 -21.77 10.14 4.56
CA ASN A 44 -22.91 10.89 5.06
C ASN A 44 -23.62 10.23 6.26
N SER A 45 -23.13 9.08 6.72
CA SER A 45 -23.61 8.44 7.95
C SER A 45 -23.35 9.31 9.20
N HIS A 46 -24.17 9.14 10.24
CA HIS A 46 -23.92 9.81 11.52
C HIS A 46 -22.63 9.29 12.17
N PHE A 47 -22.51 7.96 12.20
CA PHE A 47 -21.30 7.18 12.43
C PHE A 47 -21.49 5.78 11.86
N THR A 48 -20.38 5.08 11.68
CA THR A 48 -20.32 3.67 11.28
C THR A 48 -20.09 2.78 12.49
N ILE A 49 -20.84 1.69 12.59
CA ILE A 49 -20.64 0.66 13.62
C ILE A 49 -19.74 -0.42 13.03
N ALA A 50 -18.52 -0.54 13.53
CA ALA A 50 -17.57 -1.56 13.11
C ALA A 50 -17.47 -2.65 14.18
N ALA A 51 -17.90 -3.86 13.84
CA ALA A 51 -17.61 -5.05 14.64
C ALA A 51 -16.15 -5.49 14.42
N SER A 52 -15.20 -4.64 14.79
CA SER A 52 -13.79 -4.76 14.39
C SER A 52 -13.16 -6.08 14.86
N GLY A 53 -13.52 -6.55 16.05
CA GLY A 53 -13.04 -7.82 16.63
C GLY A 53 -13.66 -9.08 16.07
N ALA A 54 -14.72 -8.97 15.26
CA ALA A 54 -15.45 -10.12 14.74
C ALA A 54 -14.80 -10.65 13.45
N THR A 55 -14.63 -11.98 13.35
CA THR A 55 -14.11 -12.63 12.14
C THR A 55 -15.20 -12.92 11.10
N SER A 56 -16.48 -12.94 11.50
CA SER A 56 -17.64 -13.08 10.62
C SER A 56 -18.85 -12.35 11.20
N SER A 57 -19.90 -12.19 10.40
CA SER A 57 -21.17 -11.56 10.80
C SER A 57 -21.94 -12.34 11.89
N ASP A 58 -21.54 -13.59 12.18
CA ASP A 58 -22.16 -14.49 13.16
C ASP A 58 -21.74 -14.20 14.60
N GLN A 59 -20.58 -13.57 14.83
CA GLN A 59 -20.01 -13.40 16.18
C GLN A 59 -20.64 -12.24 16.98
N GLY A 60 -21.49 -11.43 16.36
CA GLY A 60 -22.13 -10.28 17.02
C GLY A 60 -21.17 -9.09 17.20
N LEU A 61 -21.63 -8.07 17.93
CA LEU A 61 -20.88 -6.82 18.09
C LEU A 61 -19.91 -6.86 19.29
N TYR A 62 -20.17 -7.70 20.29
CA TYR A 62 -19.49 -7.64 21.59
C TYR A 62 -18.52 -8.82 21.76
N ALA A 63 -17.22 -8.53 21.65
CA ALA A 63 -16.17 -9.52 21.90
C ALA A 63 -16.03 -9.84 23.41
N VAL A 64 -15.68 -11.09 23.73
CA VAL A 64 -15.23 -11.47 25.08
C VAL A 64 -13.82 -10.93 25.29
N ARG A 65 -13.63 -10.14 26.36
CA ARG A 65 -12.36 -9.44 26.63
C ARG A 65 -11.71 -9.95 27.92
N ASP A 66 -10.38 -9.93 27.94
CA ASP A 66 -9.60 -10.21 29.14
C ASP A 66 -9.68 -9.01 30.10
N PRO A 67 -10.27 -9.17 31.31
CA PRO A 67 -10.36 -8.08 32.27
C PRO A 67 -8.99 -7.56 32.72
N LEU A 68 -7.94 -8.38 32.68
CA LEU A 68 -6.58 -7.95 33.06
C LEU A 68 -5.97 -6.95 32.07
N ARG A 69 -6.47 -6.88 30.84
CA ARG A 69 -6.10 -5.81 29.88
C ARG A 69 -6.82 -4.49 30.17
N LEU A 70 -8.00 -4.58 30.79
CA LEU A 70 -8.86 -3.43 31.06
C LEU A 70 -8.48 -2.72 32.36
N PHE A 71 -8.14 -3.48 33.39
CA PHE A 71 -7.86 -2.93 34.71
C PHE A 71 -6.35 -2.83 34.97
N PRO A 72 -5.84 -1.65 35.39
CA PRO A 72 -4.44 -1.55 35.78
C PRO A 72 -4.15 -2.46 36.98
N CYS A 73 -3.02 -3.16 36.94
CA CYS A 73 -2.57 -4.02 38.01
C CYS A 73 -2.08 -3.16 39.18
N LYS A 74 -2.64 -3.40 40.37
CA LYS A 74 -2.19 -2.75 41.60
C LYS A 74 -0.91 -3.42 42.10
N LEU A 75 0.22 -2.75 41.90
CA LEU A 75 1.49 -3.07 42.52
C LEU A 75 1.53 -2.44 43.92
N GLY A 76 1.58 -3.29 44.94
CA GLY A 76 1.72 -2.81 46.32
C GLY A 76 3.11 -2.22 46.53
N ILE A 77 3.19 -0.96 46.99
CA ILE A 77 4.44 -0.38 47.49
C ILE A 77 4.34 -0.34 49.02
N PRO A 78 5.08 -1.20 49.75
CA PRO A 78 5.02 -1.21 51.20
C PRO A 78 5.26 0.19 51.78
N ARG A 79 4.30 0.68 52.58
CA ARG A 79 4.37 1.95 53.34
C ARG A 79 4.47 3.26 52.53
N GLN A 80 4.31 3.22 51.20
CA GLN A 80 4.43 4.42 50.34
C GLN A 80 3.25 4.63 49.38
N GLY A 81 2.29 3.69 49.31
CA GLY A 81 1.07 3.82 48.53
C GLY A 81 0.82 2.64 47.59
N ALA A 82 0.08 2.88 46.51
CA ALA A 82 -0.17 1.90 45.46
C ALA A 82 0.32 2.45 44.13
N LEU A 83 1.12 1.66 43.41
CA LEU A 83 1.46 1.91 42.02
C LEU A 83 0.52 1.10 41.15
N TYR A 84 -0.02 1.71 40.10
CA TYR A 84 -0.85 1.03 39.13
C TYR A 84 -0.04 0.86 37.85
N ALA A 85 0.31 -0.38 37.52
CA ALA A 85 0.99 -0.70 36.28
C ALA A 85 0.00 -1.26 35.28
N LYS A 86 0.06 -0.78 34.04
CA LYS A 86 -0.76 -1.26 32.95
C LYS A 86 0.12 -1.53 31.76
N ALA A 87 -0.12 -2.65 31.08
CA ALA A 87 0.40 -2.82 29.73
C ALA A 87 -0.28 -1.78 28.84
N VAL A 88 0.48 -0.77 28.42
CA VAL A 88 0.06 0.07 27.30
C VAL A 88 0.19 -0.82 26.08
N SER A 89 -0.92 -1.41 25.64
CA SER A 89 -0.99 -1.89 24.28
C SER A 89 -1.12 -0.64 23.43
N GLU A 90 -0.16 -0.39 22.53
CA GLU A 90 -0.42 0.42 21.35
C GLU A 90 -1.74 -0.09 20.74
N SER A 91 -2.67 0.79 20.34
CA SER A 91 -3.94 0.29 19.80
C SER A 91 -3.63 -0.55 18.58
N GLN A 92 -4.02 -1.82 18.65
CA GLN A 92 -3.90 -2.73 17.54
C GLN A 92 -5.13 -2.62 16.62
N LEU A 93 -5.73 -1.42 16.51
CA LEU A 93 -6.96 -1.22 15.75
C LEU A 93 -6.78 -1.75 14.33
N ASP A 94 -5.68 -1.42 13.67
CA ASP A 94 -5.37 -1.89 12.31
C ASP A 94 -5.10 -3.40 12.22
N GLN A 95 -4.92 -4.09 13.34
CA GLN A 95 -4.76 -5.56 13.41
C GLN A 95 -6.07 -6.27 13.79
N GLU A 96 -7.14 -5.53 14.06
CA GLU A 96 -8.44 -6.12 14.34
C GLU A 96 -8.93 -6.90 13.10
N PRO A 97 -9.55 -8.08 13.27
CA PRO A 97 -9.96 -8.97 12.19
C PRO A 97 -10.70 -8.31 11.02
N LEU A 98 -11.58 -7.35 11.31
CA LEU A 98 -12.37 -6.66 10.30
C LEU A 98 -11.48 -5.87 9.31
N TYR A 99 -10.42 -5.23 9.80
CA TYR A 99 -9.52 -4.42 8.95
C TYR A 99 -8.54 -5.25 8.14
N GLY A 100 -8.51 -6.56 8.35
CA GLY A 100 -7.90 -7.51 7.43
C GLY A 100 -8.76 -7.83 6.21
N ARG A 101 -9.89 -7.14 5.98
CA ARG A 101 -10.77 -7.31 4.80
C ARG A 101 -10.71 -6.05 3.93
N ASP A 102 -10.57 -6.19 2.62
CA ASP A 102 -10.12 -5.06 1.77
C ASP A 102 -11.22 -4.03 1.52
N TRP A 103 -12.47 -4.50 1.34
CA TRP A 103 -13.63 -3.62 1.20
C TRP A 103 -13.79 -2.68 2.39
N VAL A 104 -13.40 -3.14 3.59
CA VAL A 104 -13.51 -2.36 4.83
C VAL A 104 -12.63 -1.12 4.80
N LEU A 105 -11.52 -1.11 4.05
CA LEU A 105 -10.69 0.09 3.99
C LEU A 105 -11.48 1.27 3.41
N GLN A 106 -12.19 1.06 2.30
CA GLN A 106 -13.04 2.09 1.70
C GLN A 106 -14.12 2.55 2.69
N GLU A 107 -14.80 1.61 3.35
CA GLU A 107 -15.82 1.91 4.36
C GLU A 107 -15.26 2.77 5.49
N ARG A 108 -14.07 2.41 6.01
CA ARG A 108 -13.39 3.11 7.10
C ARG A 108 -12.93 4.50 6.65
N LEU A 109 -12.36 4.63 5.46
CA LEU A 109 -11.86 5.91 4.95
C LEU A 109 -12.98 6.95 4.77
N PHE A 110 -14.10 6.55 4.16
CA PHE A 110 -15.22 7.46 3.93
C PHE A 110 -15.98 7.81 5.20
N SER A 111 -16.10 6.86 6.13
CA SER A 111 -16.80 7.10 7.40
C SER A 111 -16.21 8.27 8.18
N ARG A 112 -16.98 9.34 8.41
CA ARG A 112 -16.49 10.50 9.20
C ARG A 112 -16.18 10.14 10.65
N ARG A 113 -16.92 9.17 11.20
CA ARG A 113 -16.85 8.68 12.58
C ARG A 113 -17.10 7.18 12.59
N THR A 114 -16.32 6.42 13.33
CA THR A 114 -16.48 4.97 13.48
C THR A 114 -16.42 4.60 14.95
N LEU A 115 -17.40 3.78 15.36
CA LEU A 115 -17.42 3.08 16.64
C LEU A 115 -16.89 1.66 16.43
N ASN A 116 -15.66 1.42 16.87
CA ASN A 116 -14.99 0.14 16.76
C ASN A 116 -15.25 -0.71 18.00
N PHE A 117 -15.78 -1.90 17.78
CA PHE A 117 -16.01 -2.92 18.80
C PHE A 117 -15.07 -4.10 18.54
N GLY A 118 -13.89 -4.08 19.18
CA GLY A 118 -12.90 -5.13 19.05
C GLY A 118 -12.35 -5.57 20.39
N SER A 119 -11.04 -5.81 20.42
CA SER A 119 -10.29 -6.04 21.66
C SER A 119 -10.43 -4.87 22.64
N LEU A 120 -10.67 -3.67 22.12
CA LEU A 120 -11.07 -2.45 22.84
C LEU A 120 -12.28 -1.80 22.17
N PHE A 121 -12.96 -0.93 22.91
CA PHE A 121 -13.90 0.02 22.31
C PHE A 121 -13.14 1.28 21.88
N VAL A 122 -13.17 1.60 20.58
CA VAL A 122 -12.39 2.71 20.01
C VAL A 122 -13.30 3.62 19.18
N TRP A 123 -13.32 4.91 19.55
CA TRP A 123 -13.82 5.98 18.71
C TRP A 123 -12.74 6.41 17.73
N GLU A 124 -13.05 6.40 16.44
CA GLU A 124 -12.16 6.92 15.41
C GLU A 124 -12.90 7.97 14.57
N CYS A 125 -12.36 9.18 14.49
CA CYS A 125 -12.83 10.20 13.54
C CYS A 125 -11.65 10.86 12.82
N LYS A 126 -11.98 11.83 11.96
CA LYS A 126 -11.03 12.59 11.15
C LYS A 126 -10.05 13.45 11.97
N THR A 127 -10.33 13.68 13.25
CA THR A 127 -9.50 14.54 14.11
C THR A 127 -8.82 13.80 15.26
N LYS A 128 -9.47 12.75 15.79
CA LYS A 128 -9.01 12.02 16.98
C LYS A 128 -9.34 10.54 16.91
N THR A 129 -8.46 9.74 17.51
CA THR A 129 -8.72 8.35 17.88
C THR A 129 -8.68 8.26 19.40
N LEU A 130 -9.74 7.75 20.01
CA LEU A 130 -9.91 7.62 21.46
C LEU A 130 -10.33 6.21 21.78
N ASP A 131 -9.86 5.65 22.88
CA ASP A 131 -10.33 4.37 23.38
C ASP A 131 -11.06 4.51 24.72
N GLU A 132 -11.55 3.39 25.24
CA GLU A 132 -12.23 3.33 26.53
C GLU A 132 -11.33 3.66 27.75
N PHE A 133 -10.02 3.81 27.56
CA PHE A 133 -9.08 4.17 28.63
C PHE A 133 -8.67 5.63 28.63
N ASP A 134 -8.58 6.23 27.46
CA ASP A 134 -8.33 7.66 27.28
C ASP A 134 -9.47 8.34 26.49
N PRO A 135 -10.72 8.30 27.01
CA PRO A 135 -11.89 8.79 26.29
C PRO A 135 -11.92 10.32 26.12
N VAL A 136 -10.99 11.02 26.77
CA VAL A 136 -10.88 12.49 26.75
C VAL A 136 -9.49 12.98 26.31
N ASP A 137 -8.65 12.09 25.76
CA ASP A 137 -7.36 12.43 25.15
C ASP A 137 -6.37 13.12 26.12
N THR A 138 -6.31 12.62 27.36
CA THR A 138 -5.41 13.15 28.40
C THR A 138 -3.98 12.68 28.21
N ILE A 139 -3.78 11.46 27.71
CA ILE A 139 -2.46 10.83 27.57
C ILE A 139 -1.97 10.95 26.12
N GLY A 140 -2.88 10.98 25.14
CA GLY A 140 -2.54 11.25 23.73
C GLY A 140 -1.80 10.12 23.01
N LEU A 141 -1.69 8.94 23.63
CA LEU A 141 -0.93 7.80 23.10
C LEU A 141 -1.45 7.29 21.75
N LEU A 142 -2.76 7.34 21.53
CA LEU A 142 -3.40 6.89 20.28
C LEU A 142 -3.36 7.92 19.16
N ASN A 143 -3.23 9.21 19.51
CA ASN A 143 -3.14 10.28 18.53
C ASN A 143 -1.71 10.49 18.02
N ALA A 144 -0.72 9.78 18.58
CA ALA A 144 0.67 9.82 18.15
C ALA A 144 0.87 9.17 16.76
N GLU A 145 0.08 8.16 16.41
CA GLU A 145 -0.03 7.65 15.05
C GLU A 145 -1.24 8.31 14.36
N LEU A 146 -1.00 8.96 13.21
CA LEU A 146 -2.09 9.57 12.43
C LEU A 146 -3.09 8.47 12.04
N SER A 147 -4.35 8.61 12.46
CA SER A 147 -5.43 7.72 12.03
C SER A 147 -5.52 7.71 10.52
N VAL A 148 -5.85 6.56 9.92
CA VAL A 148 -5.96 6.45 8.45
C VAL A 148 -7.00 7.43 7.89
N LYS A 149 -8.05 7.73 8.66
CA LYS A 149 -9.04 8.78 8.35
C LYS A 149 -8.42 10.17 8.32
N LYS A 150 -7.61 10.50 9.32
CA LYS A 150 -6.91 11.79 9.40
C LYS A 150 -5.88 11.91 8.28
N THR A 151 -5.17 10.82 7.96
CA THR A 151 -4.28 10.80 6.79
C THR A 151 -5.07 11.08 5.53
N PHE A 152 -6.18 10.37 5.29
CA PHE A 152 -7.00 10.55 4.10
C PHE A 152 -7.62 11.95 4.00
N ASP A 153 -8.08 12.52 5.11
CA ASP A 153 -8.55 13.91 5.16
C ASP A 153 -7.44 14.92 4.92
N ASN A 154 -6.25 14.65 5.46
CA ASN A 154 -5.05 15.44 5.25
C ASN A 154 -4.38 15.14 3.90
N LEU A 155 -4.90 14.22 3.08
CA LEU A 155 -4.64 14.23 1.65
C LEU A 155 -5.38 15.44 1.05
N HIS A 156 -4.98 16.62 1.52
CA HIS A 156 -5.34 17.91 0.97
C HIS A 156 -4.26 18.23 -0.06
N PRO A 157 -4.54 18.04 -1.36
CA PRO A 157 -3.65 18.44 -2.44
C PRO A 157 -3.69 19.96 -2.59
N THR A 158 -3.35 20.71 -1.55
CA THR A 158 -3.21 22.16 -1.67
C THR A 158 -1.87 22.45 -2.34
N ALA A 159 -1.95 22.62 -3.66
CA ALA A 159 -0.90 23.03 -4.60
C ALA A 159 0.20 22.00 -4.89
N ASN A 160 0.48 21.84 -6.19
CA ASN A 160 1.62 21.23 -6.87
C ASN A 160 2.35 20.09 -6.15
N GLU A 161 2.29 18.88 -6.73
CA GLU A 161 3.33 17.85 -6.56
C GLU A 161 3.90 17.76 -5.14
N ASN A 162 3.05 17.67 -4.10
CA ASN A 162 3.53 17.50 -2.73
C ASN A 162 4.03 16.05 -2.54
N PRO A 163 5.34 15.80 -2.35
CA PRO A 163 5.87 14.45 -2.16
C PRO A 163 5.33 13.77 -0.90
N GLU A 164 4.80 14.52 0.07
CA GLU A 164 4.14 13.96 1.25
C GLU A 164 2.84 13.23 0.90
N PHE A 165 2.15 13.66 -0.16
CA PHE A 165 0.96 12.97 -0.64
C PHE A 165 1.30 11.54 -1.06
N ILE A 166 2.34 11.37 -1.89
CA ILE A 166 2.65 10.06 -2.47
C ILE A 166 3.16 9.08 -1.43
N ASP A 167 3.93 9.54 -0.44
CA ASP A 167 4.30 8.74 0.74
C ASP A 167 3.06 8.32 1.53
N SER A 168 2.16 9.26 1.82
CA SER A 168 0.95 9.01 2.60
C SER A 168 0.01 8.05 1.89
N TRP A 169 -0.24 8.26 0.59
CA TRP A 169 -1.03 7.38 -0.26
C TRP A 169 -0.49 5.96 -0.22
N ASN A 170 0.80 5.77 -0.52
CA ASN A 170 1.39 4.44 -0.57
C ASN A 170 1.37 3.79 0.82
N ARG A 171 1.94 4.42 1.84
CA ARG A 171 2.14 3.82 3.17
C ARG A 171 0.86 3.65 3.98
N LYS A 172 -0.12 4.54 3.84
CA LYS A 172 -1.32 4.56 4.68
C LYS A 172 -2.56 4.05 3.97
N VAL A 173 -2.55 3.97 2.63
CA VAL A 173 -3.67 3.44 1.85
C VAL A 173 -3.25 2.17 1.10
N VAL A 174 -2.27 2.23 0.20
CA VAL A 174 -1.93 1.09 -0.68
C VAL A 174 -1.31 -0.09 0.08
N GLU A 175 -0.35 0.15 0.98
CA GLU A 175 0.30 -0.93 1.76
C GLU A 175 -0.72 -1.66 2.66
N PRO A 176 -1.55 -0.98 3.48
CA PRO A 176 -2.57 -1.68 4.27
C PRO A 176 -3.63 -2.35 3.41
N TYR A 177 -4.02 -1.71 2.29
CA TYR A 177 -5.00 -2.25 1.35
C TYR A 177 -4.54 -3.57 0.73
N THR A 178 -3.33 -3.60 0.18
CA THR A 178 -2.78 -4.79 -0.48
C THR A 178 -2.39 -5.90 0.50
N ASN A 179 -2.24 -5.56 1.78
CA ASN A 179 -2.01 -6.51 2.87
C ASN A 179 -3.30 -7.11 3.46
N ALA A 180 -4.46 -6.53 3.14
CA ALA A 180 -5.74 -7.12 3.52
C ALA A 180 -6.04 -8.39 2.69
N ARG A 181 -6.95 -9.22 3.21
CA ARG A 181 -7.34 -10.50 2.60
C ARG A 181 -8.50 -10.30 1.62
N LEU A 182 -8.13 -10.33 0.34
CA LEU A 182 -9.05 -10.39 -0.79
C LEU A 182 -9.85 -11.68 -0.81
N THR A 183 -11.17 -11.51 -0.71
CA THR A 183 -12.11 -12.58 -1.07
C THR A 183 -12.03 -12.84 -2.58
N TYR A 184 -11.90 -11.77 -3.39
CA TYR A 184 -11.69 -11.83 -4.83
C TYR A 184 -10.56 -10.89 -5.22
N GLN A 185 -9.42 -11.45 -5.61
CA GLN A 185 -8.22 -10.67 -5.93
C GLN A 185 -8.37 -9.82 -7.19
N SER A 186 -9.30 -10.18 -8.09
CA SER A 186 -9.67 -9.41 -9.27
C SER A 186 -10.24 -8.03 -8.95
N ASP A 187 -10.80 -7.86 -7.75
CA ASP A 187 -11.60 -6.67 -7.42
C ASP A 187 -10.75 -5.55 -6.80
N ARG A 188 -9.41 -5.70 -6.78
CA ARG A 188 -8.48 -4.76 -6.14
C ARG A 188 -8.68 -3.31 -6.58
N LEU A 189 -8.80 -3.05 -7.88
CA LEU A 189 -9.00 -1.68 -8.36
C LEU A 189 -10.42 -1.19 -8.14
N VAL A 190 -11.41 -2.08 -8.21
CA VAL A 190 -12.83 -1.75 -7.99
C VAL A 190 -13.07 -1.35 -6.53
N ALA A 191 -12.54 -2.12 -5.58
CA ALA A 191 -12.75 -1.93 -4.15
C ALA A 191 -12.01 -0.72 -3.53
N ILE A 192 -11.14 -0.04 -4.29
CA ILE A 192 -10.53 1.25 -3.92
C ILE A 192 -10.99 2.39 -4.83
N SER A 193 -11.80 2.10 -5.86
CA SER A 193 -12.17 3.06 -6.91
C SER A 193 -12.85 4.31 -6.36
N GLY A 194 -13.70 4.20 -5.35
CA GLY A 194 -14.34 5.36 -4.73
C GLY A 194 -13.32 6.32 -4.12
N VAL A 195 -12.30 5.78 -3.43
CA VAL A 195 -11.21 6.55 -2.81
C VAL A 195 -10.41 7.27 -3.89
N ILE A 196 -10.10 6.58 -4.99
CA ILE A 196 -9.42 7.14 -6.16
C ILE A 196 -10.24 8.28 -6.77
N GLN A 197 -11.51 8.04 -7.09
CA GLN A 197 -12.40 9.05 -7.71
C GLN A 197 -12.54 10.30 -6.84
N ARG A 198 -12.57 10.14 -5.51
CA ARG A 198 -12.57 11.28 -4.58
C ARG A 198 -11.32 12.15 -4.77
N ILE A 199 -10.15 11.53 -4.79
CA ILE A 199 -8.88 12.24 -4.98
C ILE A 199 -8.82 12.85 -6.38
N GLU A 200 -9.23 12.14 -7.44
CA GLU A 200 -9.30 12.68 -8.81
C GLU A 200 -10.17 13.94 -8.89
N ARG A 201 -11.35 13.93 -8.26
CA ARG A 201 -12.25 15.09 -8.20
C ARG A 201 -11.65 16.26 -7.43
N ASP A 202 -10.98 15.97 -6.31
CA ASP A 202 -10.44 17.00 -5.42
C ASP A 202 -9.09 17.58 -5.95
N THR A 203 -8.36 16.84 -6.79
CA THR A 203 -7.04 17.22 -7.36
C THR A 203 -7.07 17.63 -8.83
N GLY A 204 -8.00 17.09 -9.62
CA GLY A 204 -7.94 17.08 -11.08
C GLY A 204 -6.93 16.11 -11.70
N TRP A 205 -6.27 15.27 -10.90
CA TRP A 205 -5.34 14.24 -11.38
C TRP A 205 -6.07 13.05 -12.00
N THR A 206 -5.31 12.22 -12.71
CA THR A 206 -5.79 10.97 -13.30
C THR A 206 -5.09 9.80 -12.64
N ASN A 207 -5.86 8.81 -12.20
CA ASN A 207 -5.35 7.52 -11.78
C ASN A 207 -5.42 6.52 -12.94
N ILE A 208 -4.33 5.80 -13.16
CA ILE A 208 -4.13 4.87 -14.25
C ILE A 208 -3.81 3.51 -13.64
N CYS A 209 -4.82 2.63 -13.61
CA CYS A 209 -4.75 1.29 -13.02
C CYS A 209 -4.11 1.26 -11.62
N GLY A 210 -4.48 2.17 -10.74
CA GLY A 210 -3.96 2.26 -9.38
C GLY A 210 -2.77 3.20 -9.20
N LEU A 211 -2.19 3.75 -10.28
CA LEU A 211 -1.06 4.69 -10.22
C LEU A 211 -1.46 6.13 -10.58
N TRP A 212 -0.99 7.13 -9.85
CA TRP A 212 -1.24 8.54 -10.09
C TRP A 212 -0.36 9.07 -11.23
N LYS A 213 -0.98 9.57 -12.31
CA LYS A 213 -0.27 10.10 -13.49
C LYS A 213 0.80 11.17 -13.17
N PRO A 214 0.58 12.13 -12.24
CA PRO A 214 1.62 13.11 -11.89
C PRO A 214 2.88 12.50 -11.25
N TRP A 215 2.77 11.29 -10.73
CA TRP A 215 3.83 10.59 -9.97
C TRP A 215 4.17 9.24 -10.61
N LEU A 216 3.91 9.07 -11.90
CA LEU A 216 3.86 7.76 -12.52
C LEU A 216 5.21 7.03 -12.46
N LEU A 217 6.32 7.74 -12.65
CA LEU A 217 7.66 7.15 -12.59
C LEU A 217 7.99 6.66 -11.18
N GLU A 218 7.58 7.43 -10.18
CA GLU A 218 7.74 7.15 -8.76
C GLU A 218 6.84 6.01 -8.30
N GLU A 219 5.62 5.98 -8.79
CA GLU A 219 4.63 4.96 -8.46
C GLU A 219 4.99 3.61 -9.09
N LEU A 220 5.72 3.57 -10.22
CA LEU A 220 6.24 2.32 -10.80
C LEU A 220 7.29 1.60 -9.93
N LEU A 221 7.89 2.31 -8.97
CA LEU A 221 8.94 1.81 -8.08
C LEU A 221 8.38 1.09 -6.84
N TRP A 222 7.16 0.58 -6.92
CA TRP A 222 6.64 -0.34 -5.92
C TRP A 222 7.42 -1.67 -5.98
N GLY A 223 7.57 -2.32 -4.83
CA GLY A 223 8.10 -3.68 -4.70
C GLY A 223 7.06 -4.59 -4.07
N SER A 224 7.14 -5.88 -4.37
CA SER A 224 6.23 -6.89 -3.84
C SER A 224 6.87 -7.68 -2.69
N GLY A 225 6.03 -8.09 -1.74
CA GLY A 225 6.35 -9.15 -0.80
C GLY A 225 6.60 -8.68 0.62
N TYR A 226 6.94 -9.64 1.48
CA TYR A 226 6.88 -9.51 2.92
C TYR A 226 8.21 -9.04 3.53
N PHE A 227 8.77 -7.94 3.03
CA PHE A 227 10.11 -7.45 3.42
C PHE A 227 10.23 -7.09 4.92
N ARG A 228 9.09 -6.94 5.62
CA ARG A 228 8.98 -6.58 7.03
C ARG A 228 8.39 -7.66 7.93
N ILE A 229 8.19 -8.87 7.43
CA ILE A 229 7.55 -9.94 8.19
C ILE A 229 8.60 -10.92 8.71
N SER A 230 8.55 -11.25 10.00
CA SER A 230 9.48 -12.20 10.62
C SER A 230 9.44 -13.58 9.96
N LYS A 231 10.57 -14.28 9.93
CA LYS A 231 10.71 -15.64 9.36
C LYS A 231 9.61 -16.62 9.79
N ALA A 232 9.05 -16.47 11.00
CA ALA A 232 7.98 -17.31 11.52
C ALA A 232 6.64 -17.18 10.75
N ARG A 233 6.34 -16.01 10.17
CA ARG A 233 5.12 -15.76 9.38
C ARG A 233 5.28 -16.07 7.89
N ILE A 234 6.51 -16.25 7.39
CA ILE A 234 6.81 -16.70 6.02
C ILE A 234 6.20 -18.08 5.74
N SER A 235 6.10 -18.94 6.76
CA SER A 235 5.45 -20.27 6.66
C SER A 235 3.94 -20.22 6.32
N LYS A 236 3.31 -19.05 6.37
CA LYS A 236 1.92 -18.80 5.95
C LYS A 236 1.81 -17.77 4.81
N ALA A 237 2.93 -17.44 4.17
CA ALA A 237 2.94 -16.50 3.05
C ALA A 237 2.14 -17.10 1.88
N ILE A 238 1.22 -16.29 1.34
CA ILE A 238 0.56 -16.62 0.07
C ILE A 238 1.63 -16.61 -1.02
N PRO A 239 1.68 -17.62 -1.92
CA PRO A 239 2.61 -17.59 -3.04
C PRO A 239 2.41 -16.32 -3.87
N ARG A 240 3.50 -15.62 -4.20
CA ARG A 240 3.46 -14.46 -5.08
C ARG A 240 3.09 -14.89 -6.49
N MET A 241 1.91 -14.45 -6.94
CA MET A 241 1.35 -14.79 -8.24
C MET A 241 0.80 -13.55 -8.94
N ARG A 242 0.76 -13.64 -10.28
CA ARG A 242 0.17 -12.61 -11.14
C ARG A 242 -1.36 -12.70 -11.12
N ILE A 243 -2.02 -11.54 -11.06
CA ILE A 243 -3.46 -11.38 -11.23
C ILE A 243 -3.70 -10.78 -12.62
N SER A 244 -4.48 -11.46 -13.47
CA SER A 244 -4.75 -11.02 -14.85
C SER A 244 -5.75 -9.85 -14.97
N ALA A 245 -6.23 -9.31 -13.85
CA ALA A 245 -7.21 -8.23 -13.80
C ALA A 245 -6.58 -6.83 -13.95
N ALA A 246 -5.25 -6.73 -13.95
CA ALA A 246 -4.53 -5.46 -14.11
C ALA A 246 -3.26 -5.63 -14.95
N PRO A 247 -2.81 -4.57 -15.66
CA PRO A 247 -1.54 -4.54 -16.38
C PRO A 247 -0.34 -4.86 -15.47
N THR A 248 0.74 -5.41 -16.02
CA THR A 248 1.87 -5.93 -15.23
C THR A 248 2.64 -4.85 -14.45
N TRP A 249 2.51 -3.59 -14.89
CA TRP A 249 3.09 -2.43 -14.25
C TRP A 249 2.26 -1.87 -13.08
N SER A 250 1.01 -2.31 -12.92
CA SER A 250 0.14 -1.94 -11.80
C SER A 250 0.42 -2.81 -10.56
N TRP A 251 0.43 -2.20 -9.37
CA TRP A 251 0.49 -2.94 -8.10
C TRP A 251 -0.71 -3.89 -7.88
N ALA A 252 -1.81 -3.67 -8.61
CA ALA A 252 -2.97 -4.56 -8.57
C ALA A 252 -2.77 -5.87 -9.36
N SER A 253 -1.64 -6.01 -10.07
CA SER A 253 -1.32 -7.21 -10.85
C SER A 253 -0.65 -8.34 -10.06
N VAL A 254 -0.44 -8.16 -8.75
CA VAL A 254 0.13 -9.16 -7.85
C VAL A 254 -0.80 -9.42 -6.67
N ASN A 255 -0.73 -10.61 -6.07
CA ASN A 255 -1.60 -11.01 -4.96
C ASN A 255 -1.03 -10.75 -3.55
N THR A 256 0.14 -10.15 -3.47
CA THR A 256 0.86 -9.88 -2.23
C THR A 256 0.73 -8.43 -1.78
N PRO A 257 1.14 -8.12 -0.53
CA PRO A 257 1.36 -6.76 -0.12
C PRO A 257 2.44 -6.12 -1.00
N VAL A 258 2.19 -4.89 -1.39
CA VAL A 258 3.21 -4.05 -2.02
C VAL A 258 3.74 -3.07 -1.01
N TRP A 259 4.96 -2.62 -1.23
CA TRP A 259 5.62 -1.60 -0.43
C TRP A 259 6.36 -0.67 -1.38
N ARG A 260 6.74 0.51 -0.87
CA ARG A 260 7.62 1.42 -1.59
C ARG A 260 8.82 1.74 -0.72
N PHE A 261 10.03 1.73 -1.30
CA PHE A 261 11.19 2.24 -0.56
C PHE A 261 10.94 3.72 -0.26
N ASN A 262 10.97 4.06 1.03
CA ASN A 262 10.71 5.40 1.52
C ASN A 262 11.50 6.38 0.65
N SER A 263 10.79 7.34 0.05
CA SER A 263 11.41 8.57 -0.42
C SER A 263 11.80 9.39 0.80
N TYR A 264 12.76 8.91 1.59
CA TYR A 264 13.64 9.78 2.37
C TYR A 264 14.55 10.55 1.42
N HIS A 265 14.09 10.90 0.23
CA HIS A 265 14.90 11.40 -0.86
C HIS A 265 14.21 12.63 -1.42
N SER A 266 14.82 13.80 -1.25
CA SER A 266 14.25 15.08 -1.68
C SER A 266 14.57 15.43 -3.14
N ASN A 267 15.51 14.71 -3.77
CA ASN A 267 16.02 15.04 -5.08
C ASN A 267 15.96 13.79 -5.99
N ASN A 268 14.84 13.63 -6.69
CA ASN A 268 14.73 12.62 -7.72
C ASN A 268 15.31 13.18 -9.03
N HIS A 269 16.27 12.49 -9.62
CA HIS A 269 16.77 12.78 -10.96
C HIS A 269 16.33 11.66 -11.89
N TYR A 270 15.26 11.92 -12.66
CA TYR A 270 14.72 10.96 -13.61
C TYR A 270 15.62 10.80 -14.82
N ILE A 271 15.82 9.55 -15.22
CA ILE A 271 16.62 9.15 -16.39
C ILE A 271 15.67 8.82 -17.58
N ILE A 272 14.37 8.69 -17.30
CA ILE A 272 13.35 8.49 -18.34
C ILE A 272 13.06 9.82 -19.03
N GLU A 273 13.18 9.85 -20.36
CA GLU A 273 13.05 11.09 -21.15
C GLU A 273 11.61 11.47 -21.49
N GLU A 274 10.70 10.49 -21.57
CA GLU A 274 9.29 10.72 -21.91
C GLU A 274 8.36 9.99 -20.93
N VAL A 275 7.50 10.77 -20.27
CA VAL A 275 6.43 10.27 -19.40
C VAL A 275 5.26 9.82 -20.29
N PRO A 276 4.65 8.64 -20.04
CA PRO A 276 3.59 8.07 -20.87
C PRO A 276 2.45 9.06 -21.14
N GLN A 277 2.21 9.36 -22.43
CA GLN A 277 1.15 10.28 -22.83
C GLN A 277 -0.19 9.58 -23.09
N CYS A 278 -0.20 8.30 -23.48
CA CYS A 278 -1.42 7.55 -23.78
C CYS A 278 -1.36 6.12 -23.25
N LEU A 279 -2.43 5.71 -22.57
CA LEU A 279 -2.85 4.32 -22.58
C LEU A 279 -3.37 4.05 -23.99
N ASP A 280 -2.80 3.09 -24.72
CA ASP A 280 -3.45 2.58 -25.91
C ASP A 280 -4.84 2.09 -25.49
N SER A 281 -5.89 2.70 -26.04
CA SER A 281 -7.29 2.57 -25.62
C SER A 281 -7.87 1.16 -25.71
N GLY A 282 -7.09 0.18 -26.15
CA GLY A 282 -7.44 -1.23 -26.20
C GLY A 282 -6.47 -2.20 -25.51
N THR A 283 -5.27 -1.78 -25.06
CA THR A 283 -4.27 -2.71 -24.49
C THR A 283 -3.88 -2.40 -23.04
N GLY A 284 -4.07 -1.17 -22.57
CA GLY A 284 -3.60 -0.78 -21.24
C GLY A 284 -2.06 -0.72 -21.13
N ALA A 285 -1.34 -0.65 -22.25
CA ALA A 285 0.11 -0.59 -22.25
C ALA A 285 0.65 0.79 -21.83
N LEU A 286 1.77 0.79 -21.12
CA LEU A 286 2.52 1.95 -20.67
C LEU A 286 3.82 2.07 -21.48
N THR A 287 4.03 3.18 -22.19
CA THR A 287 5.25 3.37 -22.97
C THR A 287 6.21 4.34 -22.29
N LEU A 288 7.42 3.87 -21.99
CA LEU A 288 8.53 4.64 -21.43
C LEU A 288 9.66 4.75 -22.45
N ARG A 289 10.41 5.85 -22.42
CA ARG A 289 11.64 6.00 -23.21
C ARG A 289 12.85 6.06 -22.29
N GLY A 290 13.70 5.03 -22.35
CA GLY A 290 14.80 4.85 -21.42
C GLY A 290 15.86 3.87 -21.91
N HIS A 291 16.80 3.53 -21.03
CA HIS A 291 17.93 2.65 -21.32
C HIS A 291 17.68 1.26 -20.73
N LEU A 292 17.95 0.21 -21.51
CA LEU A 292 17.81 -1.18 -21.06
C LEU A 292 19.18 -1.84 -20.87
N PHE A 293 19.39 -2.47 -19.72
CA PHE A 293 20.58 -3.26 -19.42
C PHE A 293 20.20 -4.73 -19.31
N SER A 294 20.79 -5.60 -20.13
CA SER A 294 20.51 -7.03 -20.09
C SER A 294 21.11 -7.67 -18.84
N ILE A 295 20.36 -8.60 -18.26
CA ILE A 295 20.80 -9.44 -17.14
C ILE A 295 20.54 -10.91 -17.48
N ARG A 296 21.44 -11.80 -17.05
CA ARG A 296 21.35 -13.24 -17.37
C ARG A 296 20.70 -14.01 -16.22
N ARG A 297 19.90 -15.03 -16.54
CA ARG A 297 19.10 -15.77 -15.56
C ARG A 297 19.90 -16.74 -14.70
N ASP A 298 20.98 -17.33 -15.22
CA ASP A 298 21.92 -18.18 -14.46
C ASP A 298 22.57 -17.44 -13.28
N GLU A 299 22.42 -16.11 -13.24
CA GLU A 299 22.81 -15.28 -12.12
C GLU A 299 21.67 -15.11 -11.10
N TRP A 300 20.57 -15.90 -11.07
CA TRP A 300 19.35 -15.63 -10.27
C TRP A 300 18.94 -16.75 -9.28
N ASP A 301 19.77 -17.77 -9.09
CA ASP A 301 19.36 -19.05 -8.49
C ASP A 301 18.90 -18.98 -7.01
N GLU A 302 19.14 -17.89 -6.27
CA GLU A 302 18.58 -17.69 -4.93
C GLU A 302 17.79 -16.37 -4.77
N TRP A 303 16.64 -16.47 -4.11
CA TRP A 303 15.63 -15.41 -4.00
C TRP A 303 16.06 -14.34 -2.98
N PHE A 304 15.97 -13.06 -3.38
CA PHE A 304 16.48 -11.89 -2.65
C PHE A 304 18.02 -11.81 -2.57
N GLU A 305 18.70 -11.98 -3.69
CA GLU A 305 20.14 -11.75 -3.69
C GLU A 305 20.47 -10.25 -3.73
N ARG A 306 21.04 -9.80 -2.61
CA ARG A 306 21.77 -8.54 -2.56
C ARG A 306 23.11 -8.73 -3.26
N GLY A 307 23.49 -7.75 -4.08
CA GLY A 307 24.84 -7.66 -4.62
C GLY A 307 25.09 -8.38 -5.94
N LYS A 308 24.07 -8.55 -6.79
CA LYS A 308 24.22 -9.11 -8.14
C LYS A 308 24.98 -8.15 -9.04
N ILE A 309 26.03 -8.62 -9.69
CA ILE A 309 26.85 -7.76 -10.55
C ILE A 309 26.13 -7.55 -11.89
N VAL A 310 25.81 -6.30 -12.20
CA VAL A 310 25.22 -5.90 -13.48
C VAL A 310 26.16 -4.94 -14.19
N ASN A 311 26.22 -5.08 -15.51
CA ASN A 311 27.03 -4.23 -16.38
C ASN A 311 26.20 -3.07 -16.92
N PHE A 312 26.57 -1.86 -16.53
CA PHE A 312 26.10 -0.59 -17.08
C PHE A 312 27.13 -0.09 -18.09
N GLY A 313 27.08 -0.63 -19.31
CA GLY A 313 28.13 -0.40 -20.31
C GLY A 313 29.45 -1.06 -19.89
N GLU A 314 30.48 -0.26 -19.65
CA GLU A 314 31.80 -0.73 -19.18
C GLU A 314 31.91 -0.81 -17.65
N VAL A 315 30.88 -0.34 -16.92
CA VAL A 315 30.87 -0.27 -15.47
C VAL A 315 30.13 -1.46 -14.89
N SER A 316 30.74 -2.22 -14.00
CA SER A 316 30.09 -3.33 -13.29
C SER A 316 29.79 -2.94 -11.85
N SER A 317 28.57 -3.19 -11.38
CA SER A 317 28.19 -2.85 -10.00
C SER A 317 27.21 -3.84 -9.39
N PRO A 318 27.32 -4.13 -8.06
CA PRO A 318 26.30 -4.89 -7.34
C PRO A 318 24.96 -4.16 -7.27
N VAL A 319 23.88 -4.87 -7.60
CA VAL A 319 22.49 -4.42 -7.47
C VAL A 319 21.69 -5.38 -6.59
N ASN A 320 20.59 -4.89 -6.04
CA ASN A 320 19.62 -5.67 -5.28
C ASN A 320 18.38 -5.89 -6.14
N LEU A 321 18.00 -7.16 -6.36
CA LEU A 321 16.83 -7.53 -7.17
C LEU A 321 15.67 -7.98 -6.28
N PHE A 322 14.46 -7.52 -6.60
CA PHE A 322 13.24 -7.80 -5.85
C PHE A 322 12.13 -8.26 -6.82
N PRO A 323 12.06 -9.56 -7.13
CA PRO A 323 11.05 -10.09 -8.04
C PRO A 323 9.64 -10.07 -7.43
N ASP A 324 8.65 -9.90 -8.30
CA ASP A 324 7.25 -9.78 -7.93
C ASP A 324 6.54 -11.11 -7.69
N LEU A 325 7.03 -12.18 -8.31
CA LEU A 325 6.45 -13.52 -8.42
C LEU A 325 7.38 -14.54 -7.79
N ASP A 326 6.89 -15.60 -7.14
CA ASP A 326 7.71 -16.63 -6.45
C ASP A 326 8.28 -17.71 -7.39
N SER A 327 7.87 -17.69 -8.66
CA SER A 327 8.49 -18.46 -9.73
C SER A 327 8.55 -17.58 -10.98
N LEU A 328 9.65 -17.74 -11.73
CA LEU A 328 9.87 -17.11 -13.03
C LEU A 328 9.99 -18.16 -14.13
N ASP A 329 9.43 -19.36 -13.89
CA ASP A 329 9.52 -20.48 -14.84
C ASP A 329 8.79 -20.16 -16.15
N ASP A 330 7.74 -19.34 -16.11
CA ASP A 330 7.08 -18.88 -17.34
C ASP A 330 7.99 -17.97 -18.21
N PHE A 331 9.10 -17.51 -17.65
CA PHE A 331 10.04 -16.57 -18.27
C PHE A 331 11.44 -17.15 -18.47
N GLU A 332 11.64 -18.47 -18.28
CA GLU A 332 12.98 -19.10 -18.33
C GLU A 332 13.77 -18.75 -19.58
N ASN A 333 13.07 -18.72 -20.72
CA ASN A 333 13.64 -18.57 -22.05
C ASN A 333 13.54 -17.12 -22.57
N CYS A 334 13.11 -16.19 -21.73
CA CYS A 334 12.93 -14.80 -22.11
C CYS A 334 14.17 -13.96 -21.77
N SER A 335 14.37 -12.88 -22.54
CA SER A 335 15.39 -11.89 -22.25
C SER A 335 14.95 -11.01 -21.08
N HIS A 336 15.82 -10.88 -20.08
CA HIS A 336 15.57 -10.08 -18.88
C HIS A 336 16.38 -8.78 -18.93
N TRP A 337 15.78 -7.71 -18.42
CA TRP A 337 16.30 -6.36 -18.53
C TRP A 337 16.08 -5.57 -17.25
N LEU A 338 17.04 -4.70 -16.93
CA LEU A 338 16.87 -3.63 -15.97
C LEU A 338 16.59 -2.32 -16.72
N LEU A 339 15.51 -1.65 -16.32
CA LEU A 339 15.20 -0.29 -16.72
C LEU A 339 15.45 0.64 -15.52
N PRO A 340 16.53 1.44 -15.51
CA PRO A 340 16.72 2.48 -14.51
C PRO A 340 15.70 3.60 -14.72
N ILE A 341 15.12 4.10 -13.61
CA ILE A 341 14.09 5.13 -13.64
C ILE A 341 14.59 6.44 -13.03
N CYS A 342 15.15 6.39 -11.83
CA CYS A 342 15.61 7.59 -11.14
C CYS A 342 16.76 7.35 -10.18
N TRP A 343 17.61 8.38 -10.06
CA TRP A 343 18.52 8.54 -8.94
C TRP A 343 17.81 9.25 -7.80
N THR A 344 18.09 8.82 -6.57
CA THR A 344 17.53 9.39 -5.36
C THR A 344 18.64 9.59 -4.31
N SER A 345 18.67 10.76 -3.66
CA SER A 345 19.66 11.08 -2.62
C SER A 345 19.00 11.25 -1.25
N PRO A 346 19.54 10.71 -0.15
CA PRO A 346 18.92 10.76 1.17
C PRO A 346 18.75 12.19 1.71
N LEU A 347 17.68 12.40 2.49
CA LEU A 347 17.34 13.66 3.16
C LEU A 347 18.47 14.02 4.14
N PRO A 348 18.87 15.30 4.22
CA PRO A 348 19.96 15.74 5.08
C PRO A 348 19.80 15.33 6.56
N GLU A 349 18.57 15.19 7.06
CA GLU A 349 18.25 15.02 8.48
C GLU A 349 18.17 13.55 8.97
N SER A 350 18.32 12.56 8.09
CA SER A 350 18.24 11.15 8.51
C SER A 350 19.50 10.72 9.27
N ARG A 351 19.36 10.42 10.57
CA ARG A 351 20.46 9.96 11.46
C ARG A 351 20.96 8.54 11.19
N VAL A 352 20.34 7.84 10.24
CA VAL A 352 20.72 6.50 9.79
C VAL A 352 21.29 6.68 8.40
N ARG A 353 22.61 6.60 8.21
CA ARG A 353 23.21 6.64 6.87
C ARG A 353 24.13 5.45 6.69
N GLU A 354 23.77 4.58 5.74
CA GLU A 354 24.68 3.60 5.15
C GLU A 354 25.06 3.96 3.70
N TYR A 355 24.30 4.82 2.97
CA TYR A 355 24.51 5.10 1.53
C TYR A 355 24.29 6.59 1.14
N ALA A 356 24.96 7.07 0.08
CA ALA A 356 24.93 8.46 -0.39
C ALA A 356 23.99 8.68 -1.61
N GLN A 357 23.88 7.69 -2.50
CA GLN A 357 23.00 7.73 -3.67
C GLN A 357 22.38 6.36 -3.91
N VAL A 358 21.15 6.34 -4.42
CA VAL A 358 20.45 5.11 -4.81
C VAL A 358 19.91 5.26 -6.23
N LEU A 359 20.24 4.33 -7.12
CA LEU A 359 19.64 4.20 -8.44
C LEU A 359 18.52 3.17 -8.38
N ASN A 360 17.30 3.57 -8.70
CA ASN A 360 16.13 2.71 -8.64
C ASN A 360 15.55 2.45 -10.03
N GLY A 361 14.98 1.27 -10.21
CA GLY A 361 14.34 0.92 -11.47
C GLY A 361 13.44 -0.31 -11.38
N ILE A 362 12.98 -0.75 -12.53
CA ILE A 362 12.11 -1.93 -12.67
C ILE A 362 12.80 -3.04 -13.46
N ILE A 363 12.43 -4.27 -13.12
CA ILE A 363 12.87 -5.47 -13.82
C ILE A 363 11.81 -5.81 -14.86
N LEU A 364 12.25 -5.96 -16.11
CA LEU A 364 11.42 -6.26 -17.25
C LEU A 364 11.83 -7.58 -17.88
N VAL A 365 10.85 -8.25 -18.46
CA VAL A 365 11.05 -9.38 -19.34
C VAL A 365 10.34 -9.14 -20.67
N GLN A 366 10.95 -9.56 -21.77
CA GLN A 366 10.27 -9.50 -23.07
C GLN A 366 9.07 -10.45 -23.07
N SER A 367 7.88 -9.96 -23.43
CA SER A 367 6.67 -10.76 -23.30
C SER A 367 6.74 -12.00 -24.22
N PRO A 368 6.47 -13.21 -23.70
CA PRO A 368 6.44 -14.41 -24.51
C PRO A 368 5.29 -14.42 -25.53
N ARG A 369 4.29 -13.55 -25.35
CA ARG A 369 3.11 -13.44 -26.21
C ARG A 369 3.26 -12.39 -27.31
N ASP A 370 4.07 -11.36 -27.06
CA ASP A 370 4.34 -10.28 -28.01
C ASP A 370 5.77 -9.76 -27.80
N ALA A 371 6.67 -10.11 -28.73
CA ALA A 371 8.07 -9.71 -28.66
C ALA A 371 8.29 -8.19 -28.76
N THR A 372 7.28 -7.40 -29.14
CA THR A 372 7.36 -5.93 -29.15
C THR A 372 7.03 -5.30 -27.80
N LYS A 373 6.58 -6.10 -26.83
CA LYS A 373 6.11 -5.66 -25.51
C LYS A 373 6.97 -6.26 -24.39
N PHE A 374 6.91 -5.59 -23.24
CA PHE A 374 7.58 -6.02 -22.02
C PHE A 374 6.55 -6.27 -20.92
N GLU A 375 6.89 -7.18 -20.01
CA GLU A 375 6.17 -7.36 -18.76
C GLU A 375 7.05 -6.93 -17.59
N ARG A 376 6.50 -6.16 -16.65
CA ARG A 376 7.16 -5.88 -15.37
C ARG A 376 7.07 -7.11 -14.48
N ILE A 377 8.20 -7.49 -13.90
CA ILE A 377 8.36 -8.68 -13.04
C ILE A 377 9.11 -8.39 -11.73
N GLY A 378 9.43 -7.12 -11.46
CA GLY A 378 10.03 -6.75 -10.19
C GLY A 378 10.57 -5.33 -10.14
N TYR A 379 11.19 -5.06 -9.00
CA TYR A 379 11.90 -3.82 -8.67
C TYR A 379 13.38 -4.11 -8.47
N TRP A 380 14.25 -3.15 -8.73
CA TRP A 380 15.67 -3.24 -8.37
C TRP A 380 16.21 -1.91 -7.86
N GLY A 381 17.28 -2.00 -7.07
CA GLY A 381 18.01 -0.83 -6.57
C GLY A 381 19.50 -1.08 -6.48
N LEU A 382 20.30 -0.04 -6.76
CA LEU A 382 21.74 0.02 -6.53
C LEU A 382 22.01 1.10 -5.51
N GLU A 383 22.65 0.72 -4.39
CA GLU A 383 23.00 1.62 -3.30
C GLU A 383 24.52 1.87 -3.33
N THR A 384 24.96 3.13 -3.35
CA THR A 384 26.39 3.48 -3.41
C THR A 384 26.75 4.67 -2.53
N ASN A 385 27.97 4.65 -2.00
CA ASN A 385 28.66 5.79 -1.38
C ASN A 385 29.75 6.38 -2.27
N ASP A 386 30.02 5.77 -3.41
CA ASP A 386 31.05 6.19 -4.35
C ASP A 386 30.45 7.08 -5.42
N ASP A 387 30.76 8.38 -5.34
CA ASP A 387 30.32 9.39 -6.30
C ASP A 387 30.93 9.15 -7.70
N ASN A 388 32.09 8.49 -7.79
CA ASN A 388 32.68 8.13 -9.09
C ASN A 388 31.82 7.08 -9.79
N LEU A 389 31.41 6.04 -9.05
CA LEU A 389 30.51 5.00 -9.58
C LEU A 389 29.19 5.59 -10.10
N ALA A 390 28.59 6.53 -9.37
CA ALA A 390 27.37 7.20 -9.82
C ALA A 390 27.61 7.99 -11.11
N THR A 391 28.73 8.72 -11.20
CA THR A 391 29.13 9.49 -12.38
C THR A 391 29.42 8.59 -13.58
N ASP A 392 30.09 7.46 -13.36
CA ASP A 392 30.43 6.49 -14.40
C ASP A 392 29.16 5.84 -14.97
N ILE A 393 28.19 5.48 -14.12
CA ILE A 393 26.88 4.95 -14.55
C ILE A 393 26.09 6.03 -15.31
N GLN A 394 26.07 7.28 -14.84
CA GLN A 394 25.43 8.38 -15.57
C GLN A 394 26.08 8.61 -16.95
N THR A 395 27.40 8.48 -17.03
CA THR A 395 28.13 8.56 -18.30
C THR A 395 27.74 7.39 -19.22
N ALA A 396 27.70 6.17 -18.69
CA ALA A 396 27.28 4.98 -19.44
C ALA A 396 25.85 5.11 -19.97
N LEU A 397 24.93 5.68 -19.18
CA LEU A 397 23.57 5.99 -19.62
C LEU A 397 23.60 6.98 -20.79
N SER A 398 24.35 8.08 -20.68
CA SER A 398 24.42 9.15 -21.69
C SER A 398 24.91 8.70 -23.07
N ILE A 399 25.74 7.64 -23.12
CA ILE A 399 26.27 7.07 -24.37
C ILE A 399 25.48 5.86 -24.87
N SER A 400 24.60 5.31 -24.04
CA SER A 400 23.78 4.14 -24.40
C SER A 400 22.55 4.54 -25.20
N THR A 401 22.04 3.62 -26.03
CA THR A 401 20.90 3.92 -26.90
C THR A 401 19.59 3.98 -26.10
N LEU A 402 18.83 5.05 -26.29
CA LEU A 402 17.46 5.17 -25.79
C LEU A 402 16.51 4.34 -26.64
N VAL A 403 15.63 3.59 -25.98
CA VAL A 403 14.63 2.75 -26.64
C VAL A 403 13.24 3.05 -26.11
N ASN A 404 12.23 2.86 -26.97
CA ASN A 404 10.83 2.88 -26.56
C ASN A 404 10.45 1.52 -26.00
N ILE A 405 9.93 1.52 -24.77
CA ILE A 405 9.66 0.34 -23.97
C ILE A 405 8.17 0.34 -23.68
N SER A 406 7.42 -0.54 -24.35
CA SER A 406 5.98 -0.66 -24.14
C SER A 406 5.70 -1.81 -23.18
N ILE A 407 5.26 -1.48 -21.96
CA ILE A 407 5.02 -2.41 -20.86
C ILE A 407 3.52 -2.70 -20.80
N ILE A 408 3.12 -3.97 -20.87
CA ILE A 408 1.70 -4.39 -20.87
C ILE A 408 1.20 -4.76 -19.49
#